data_AF-A0A1X7U6D9-F1
#
_entry.id   AF-A0A1X7U6D9-F1
#
_cell.length_a   1.000
_cell.length_b   1.000
_cell.length_c   1.000
_cell.angle_alpha   90.00
_cell.angle_beta   90.00
_cell.angle_gamma   90.00
#
_symmetry.space_group_name_H-M   'P 1'
#
loop_
_entity.id
_entity.type
_entity.pdbx_description
1 polymer ?
#
loop_
_entity_poly.entity_id
_entity_poly.type
_entity_poly.pdbx_seq_one_letter_code
_entity_poly.pdbx_strand_id
1 'polypeptide(L)'
;MTAGSGFVHSEMPSEDIMKNGGKVEGFQLWVNLRADDKMIRPRYQDTPPEKIPVKTTADGKVKVKVIAGKSLGTNAEIETRTPIMYLDIHLKEGASFTQSVPKEYKGILYVWRGSGYLGEGTEKNVKMGQMGVMGEGDSVTMTAADDEEMRVLLIAGEPLNENVVRSGPFVMNTWAEIQKAYSDYQSGTLGQIEGAEERYAATEAAKKRQKESGRWQGDL
;
A
#
# COMPACT_ATOMS: atom_id res chain seq x y z
N MET A 1 0.25 -9.97 1.83
CA MET A 1 1.35 -10.97 1.79
C MET A 1 2.38 -10.67 2.88
N THR A 2 2.88 -11.68 3.58
CA THR A 2 4.09 -11.58 4.43
C THR A 2 5.18 -12.46 3.82
N ALA A 3 6.22 -11.84 3.28
CA ALA A 3 7.29 -12.56 2.57
C ALA A 3 8.18 -13.37 3.53
N GLY A 4 8.51 -12.84 4.72
CA GLY A 4 9.33 -13.55 5.71
C GLY A 4 10.64 -14.07 5.12
N SER A 5 10.93 -15.35 5.35
CA SER A 5 12.15 -16.02 4.89
C SER A 5 12.36 -16.06 3.37
N GLY A 6 11.36 -15.66 2.59
CA GLY A 6 11.46 -15.46 1.15
C GLY A 6 10.32 -16.09 0.36
N PHE A 7 9.94 -15.43 -0.72
CA PHE A 7 8.83 -15.82 -1.58
C PHE A 7 9.10 -15.30 -3.00
N VAL A 8 8.82 -16.11 -4.01
CA VAL A 8 8.91 -15.72 -5.42
C VAL A 8 7.50 -15.71 -6.01
N HIS A 9 7.08 -14.57 -6.58
CA HIS A 9 5.74 -14.40 -7.13
C HIS A 9 5.70 -13.48 -8.33
N SER A 10 4.54 -13.48 -8.99
CA SER A 10 4.22 -12.64 -10.12
C SER A 10 2.82 -12.05 -9.91
N GLU A 11 2.71 -10.75 -10.13
CA GLU A 11 1.45 -10.00 -10.07
C GLU A 11 1.16 -9.49 -11.49
N MET A 12 0.16 -10.08 -12.14
CA MET A 12 -0.21 -9.79 -13.53
C MET A 12 -1.60 -9.17 -13.58
N PRO A 13 -1.92 -8.35 -14.61
CA PRO A 13 -3.29 -7.93 -14.85
C PRO A 13 -4.24 -9.12 -14.94
N SER A 14 -5.50 -8.94 -14.55
CA SER A 14 -6.52 -10.00 -14.67
C SER A 14 -6.73 -10.41 -16.13
N GLU A 15 -7.23 -11.63 -16.36
CA GLU A 15 -7.55 -12.11 -17.71
C GLU A 15 -8.49 -11.17 -18.47
N ASP A 16 -9.46 -10.59 -17.76
CA ASP A 16 -10.39 -9.63 -18.33
C ASP A 16 -9.68 -8.35 -18.81
N ILE A 17 -8.79 -7.79 -17.99
CA ILE A 17 -7.98 -6.62 -18.37
C ILE A 17 -7.04 -6.96 -19.53
N MET A 18 -6.45 -8.16 -19.54
CA MET A 18 -5.59 -8.60 -20.64
C MET A 18 -6.38 -8.77 -21.96
N LYS A 19 -7.63 -9.25 -21.89
CA LYS A 19 -8.46 -9.51 -23.07
C LYS A 19 -9.16 -8.27 -23.61
N ASN A 20 -9.75 -7.47 -22.72
CA ASN A 20 -10.64 -6.38 -23.09
C ASN A 20 -9.99 -5.00 -22.92
N GLY A 21 -8.83 -4.93 -22.28
CA GLY A 21 -8.22 -3.67 -21.87
C GLY A 21 -8.99 -3.05 -20.69
N GLY A 22 -8.45 -1.95 -20.17
CA GLY A 22 -9.05 -1.24 -19.04
C GLY A 22 -7.99 -0.51 -18.22
N LYS A 23 -8.44 0.21 -17.20
CA LYS A 23 -7.56 0.86 -16.22
C LYS A 23 -7.53 0.01 -14.96
N VAL A 24 -6.33 -0.24 -14.45
CA VAL A 24 -6.11 -0.82 -13.13
C VAL A 24 -5.55 0.26 -12.25
N GLU A 25 -6.21 0.52 -11.13
CA GLU A 25 -5.73 1.40 -10.06
C GLU A 25 -5.56 0.56 -8.81
N GLY A 26 -4.37 0.61 -8.21
CA GLY A 26 -4.04 -0.16 -7.03
C GLY A 26 -2.90 0.49 -6.28
N PHE A 27 -2.76 0.13 -5.01
CA PHE A 27 -1.71 0.61 -4.13
C PHE A 27 -0.89 -0.58 -3.63
N GLN A 28 0.42 -0.47 -3.69
CA GLN A 28 1.33 -1.46 -3.12
C GLN A 28 2.11 -0.81 -1.98
N LEU A 29 2.01 -1.41 -0.79
CA LEU A 29 2.70 -0.96 0.42
C LEU A 29 3.55 -2.09 0.96
N TRP A 30 4.84 -1.82 1.19
CA TRP A 30 5.73 -2.74 1.89
C TRP A 30 5.80 -2.34 3.37
N VAL A 31 5.40 -3.27 4.23
CA VAL A 31 5.48 -3.11 5.69
C VAL A 31 6.67 -3.93 6.17
N ASN A 32 7.64 -3.27 6.80
CA ASN A 32 8.82 -3.94 7.31
C ASN A 32 8.45 -4.84 8.50
N LEU A 33 9.20 -5.94 8.66
CA LEU A 33 9.12 -6.85 9.80
C LEU A 33 10.26 -6.52 10.78
N ARG A 34 10.00 -6.74 12.08
CA ARG A 34 11.03 -6.78 13.13
C ARG A 34 12.07 -7.84 12.79
N ALA A 35 13.31 -7.65 13.23
CA ALA A 35 14.44 -8.55 12.95
C ALA A 35 14.09 -10.02 13.23
N ASP A 36 13.48 -10.30 14.38
CA ASP A 36 13.11 -11.65 14.81
C ASP A 36 12.01 -12.29 13.94
N ASP A 37 11.21 -11.47 13.24
CA ASP A 37 10.15 -11.93 12.34
C ASP A 37 10.61 -12.09 10.88
N LYS A 38 11.83 -11.63 10.51
CA LYS A 38 12.27 -11.62 9.10
C LYS A 38 12.41 -13.01 8.49
N MET A 39 12.63 -14.03 9.30
CA MET A 39 12.84 -15.41 8.82
C MET A 39 11.64 -16.34 9.09
N ILE A 40 10.48 -15.78 9.43
CA ILE A 40 9.26 -16.59 9.57
C ILE A 40 8.83 -17.18 8.22
N ARG A 41 8.07 -18.28 8.27
CA ARG A 41 7.49 -18.87 7.08
C ARG A 41 6.60 -17.84 6.34
N PRO A 42 6.71 -17.73 5.01
CA PRO A 42 5.85 -16.84 4.23
C PRO A 42 4.37 -17.20 4.46
N ARG A 43 3.51 -16.17 4.50
CA ARG A 43 2.06 -16.37 4.62
C ARG A 43 1.28 -15.37 3.78
N TYR A 44 0.10 -15.77 3.33
CA TYR A 44 -0.83 -14.92 2.61
C TYR A 44 -2.14 -14.76 3.38
N GLN A 45 -2.71 -13.57 3.29
CA GLN A 45 -4.05 -13.26 3.77
C GLN A 45 -4.75 -12.57 2.61
N ASP A 46 -5.64 -13.30 1.94
CA ASP A 46 -6.50 -12.71 0.93
C ASP A 46 -7.78 -12.22 1.59
N THR A 47 -8.08 -10.93 1.44
CA THR A 47 -9.24 -10.31 2.09
C THR A 47 -10.13 -9.69 1.02
N PRO A 48 -11.25 -10.34 0.68
CA PRO A 48 -12.14 -9.82 -0.34
C PRO A 48 -12.86 -8.55 0.16
N PRO A 49 -13.36 -7.69 -0.74
CA PRO A 49 -13.93 -6.38 -0.37
C PRO A 49 -15.03 -6.44 0.68
N GLU A 50 -15.84 -7.50 0.69
CA GLU A 50 -16.98 -7.69 1.60
C GLU A 50 -16.52 -7.93 3.05
N LYS A 51 -15.28 -8.38 3.24
CA LYS A 51 -14.67 -8.56 4.57
C LYS A 51 -13.98 -7.30 5.07
N ILE A 52 -13.70 -6.31 4.21
CA ILE A 52 -13.08 -5.07 4.64
C ILE A 52 -14.16 -4.18 5.25
N PRO A 53 -14.10 -3.87 6.56
CA PRO A 53 -15.14 -3.08 7.20
C PRO A 53 -15.19 -1.67 6.63
N VAL A 54 -16.39 -1.23 6.27
CA VAL A 54 -16.65 0.13 5.79
C VAL A 54 -17.59 0.82 6.77
N LYS A 55 -17.18 1.99 7.27
CA LYS A 55 -18.00 2.83 8.15
C LYS A 55 -18.21 4.19 7.54
N THR A 56 -19.37 4.76 7.85
CA THR A 56 -19.74 6.11 7.41
C THR A 56 -20.06 6.93 8.65
N THR A 57 -19.66 8.20 8.68
CA THR A 57 -20.06 9.14 9.72
C THR A 57 -21.58 9.33 9.74
N ALA A 58 -22.12 9.76 10.89
CA ALA A 58 -23.57 9.90 11.08
C ALA A 58 -24.22 10.89 10.08
N ASP A 59 -23.48 11.90 9.65
CA ASP A 59 -23.92 12.88 8.64
C ASP A 59 -23.79 12.36 7.18
N GLY A 60 -23.27 11.15 6.99
CA GLY A 60 -23.12 10.54 5.66
C GLY A 60 -22.04 11.19 4.77
N LYS A 61 -21.18 12.05 5.33
CA LYS A 61 -20.20 12.82 4.56
C LYS A 61 -18.82 12.19 4.44
N VAL A 62 -18.46 11.31 5.37
CA VAL A 62 -17.16 10.64 5.37
C VAL A 62 -17.38 9.14 5.42
N LYS A 63 -16.71 8.42 4.51
CA LYS A 63 -16.69 6.96 4.45
C LYS A 63 -15.25 6.48 4.64
N VAL A 64 -15.05 5.53 5.54
CA VAL A 64 -13.74 4.96 5.86
C VAL A 64 -13.78 3.46 5.63
N LYS A 65 -12.87 2.95 4.79
CA LYS A 65 -12.54 1.52 4.74
C LYS A 65 -11.38 1.24 5.68
N VAL A 66 -11.57 0.30 6.60
CA VAL A 66 -10.58 -0.04 7.64
C VAL A 66 -9.76 -1.24 7.17
N ILE A 67 -8.67 -0.99 6.43
CA ILE A 67 -7.81 -2.04 5.86
C ILE A 67 -6.92 -2.64 6.97
N ALA A 68 -6.34 -1.79 7.82
CA ALA A 68 -5.61 -2.20 9.02
C ALA A 68 -5.82 -1.18 10.16
N GLY A 69 -5.77 -1.65 11.40
CA GLY A 69 -5.97 -0.81 12.59
C GLY A 69 -7.44 -0.60 12.92
N LYS A 70 -7.80 0.62 13.35
CA LYS A 70 -9.15 0.94 13.85
C LYS A 70 -9.61 2.33 13.42
N SER A 71 -10.87 2.46 13.02
CA SER A 71 -11.52 3.74 12.77
C SER A 71 -13.02 3.66 13.06
N LEU A 72 -13.63 4.76 13.52
CA LEU A 72 -15.08 4.85 13.80
C LEU A 72 -15.59 3.67 14.66
N GLY A 73 -14.83 3.32 15.71
CA GLY A 73 -15.16 2.23 16.62
C GLY A 73 -14.96 0.81 16.07
N THR A 74 -14.50 0.66 14.83
CA THR A 74 -14.41 -0.63 14.12
C THR A 74 -12.96 -1.02 13.84
N ASN A 75 -12.61 -2.27 14.13
CA ASN A 75 -11.28 -2.83 13.84
C ASN A 75 -11.27 -3.44 12.44
N ALA A 76 -10.09 -3.47 11.82
CA ALA A 76 -9.85 -4.25 10.61
C ALA A 76 -9.88 -5.76 10.91
N GLU A 77 -10.21 -6.55 9.88
CA GLU A 77 -10.12 -8.02 9.91
C GLU A 77 -8.70 -8.52 9.61
N ILE A 78 -7.85 -7.70 8.97
CA ILE A 78 -6.51 -8.10 8.54
C ILE A 78 -5.55 -8.14 9.74
N GLU A 79 -4.91 -9.29 9.96
CA GLU A 79 -3.90 -9.43 11.00
C GLU A 79 -2.56 -8.82 10.57
N THR A 80 -2.02 -7.95 11.43
CA THR A 80 -0.72 -7.31 11.22
C THR A 80 0.31 -7.83 12.23
N ARG A 81 1.59 -7.91 11.82
CA ARG A 81 2.70 -8.31 12.70
C ARG A 81 3.30 -7.11 13.42
N THR A 82 3.50 -6.04 12.67
CA THR A 82 3.79 -4.71 13.19
C THR A 82 2.46 -3.97 13.34
N PRO A 83 2.18 -3.33 14.49
CA PRO A 83 1.02 -2.47 14.65
C PRO A 83 1.03 -1.34 13.60
N ILE A 84 0.01 -1.33 12.74
CA ILE A 84 -0.15 -0.33 11.69
C ILE A 84 -1.62 0.11 11.60
N MET A 85 -1.82 1.27 10.99
CA MET A 85 -3.10 1.81 10.58
C MET A 85 -3.03 2.04 9.06
N TYR A 86 -4.00 1.49 8.35
CA TYR A 86 -4.16 1.71 6.92
C TYR A 86 -5.65 1.92 6.65
N LEU A 87 -6.02 3.16 6.34
CA LEU A 87 -7.39 3.55 6.05
C LEU A 87 -7.50 4.15 4.64
N ASP A 88 -8.55 3.79 3.90
CA ASP A 88 -9.01 4.50 2.70
C ASP A 88 -10.20 5.38 3.10
N ILE A 89 -9.96 6.69 3.13
CA ILE A 89 -10.90 7.70 3.64
C ILE A 89 -11.42 8.50 2.46
N HIS A 90 -12.74 8.52 2.29
CA HIS A 90 -13.46 9.29 1.28
C HIS A 90 -14.29 10.37 1.98
N LEU A 91 -13.97 11.62 1.70
CA LEU A 91 -14.65 12.81 2.18
C LEU A 91 -15.44 13.42 1.02
N LYS A 92 -16.73 13.71 1.23
CA LYS A 92 -17.51 14.58 0.33
C LYS A 92 -17.02 16.02 0.43
N GLU A 93 -17.43 16.84 -0.52
CA GLU A 93 -17.16 18.28 -0.60
C GLU A 93 -17.43 18.97 0.76
N GLY A 94 -16.46 19.77 1.22
CA GLY A 94 -16.49 20.51 2.48
C GLY A 94 -16.57 19.64 3.75
N ALA A 95 -16.47 18.31 3.64
CA ALA A 95 -16.47 17.42 4.80
C ALA A 95 -15.11 17.45 5.50
N SER A 96 -15.14 17.43 6.83
CA SER A 96 -13.94 17.34 7.66
C SER A 96 -13.97 16.07 8.50
N PHE A 97 -12.82 15.43 8.65
CA PHE A 97 -12.65 14.22 9.44
C PHE A 97 -11.37 14.28 10.25
N THR A 98 -11.48 13.98 11.54
CA THR A 98 -10.34 13.80 12.43
C THR A 98 -10.23 12.33 12.83
N GLN A 99 -9.12 11.71 12.46
CA GLN A 99 -8.80 10.35 12.82
C GLN A 99 -7.83 10.34 14.00
N SER A 100 -8.19 9.68 15.09
CA SER A 100 -7.23 9.41 16.18
C SER A 100 -6.17 8.43 15.72
N VAL A 101 -4.92 8.69 16.07
CA VAL A 101 -3.77 7.83 15.78
C VAL A 101 -2.95 7.68 17.07
N PRO A 102 -2.41 6.50 17.40
CA PRO A 102 -1.50 6.37 18.54
C PRO A 102 -0.33 7.36 18.43
N LYS A 103 0.08 7.95 19.57
CA LYS A 103 1.10 9.02 19.61
C LYS A 103 2.47 8.55 19.11
N GLU A 104 2.73 7.27 19.28
CA GLU A 104 3.98 6.62 18.94
C GLU A 104 4.08 6.35 17.43
N TYR A 105 2.95 6.39 16.71
CA TYR A 105 2.94 6.07 15.29
C TYR A 105 3.53 7.21 14.47
N LYS A 106 4.30 6.83 13.45
CA LYS A 106 4.72 7.73 12.37
C LYS A 106 3.99 7.33 11.10
N GLY A 107 3.68 8.30 10.25
CA GLY A 107 2.85 8.04 9.08
C GLY A 107 2.73 9.17 8.09
N ILE A 108 1.95 8.90 7.04
CA ILE A 108 1.66 9.80 5.94
C ILE A 108 0.17 9.80 5.61
N LEU A 109 -0.29 10.89 5.02
CA LEU A 109 -1.61 11.02 4.40
C LEU A 109 -1.39 11.23 2.90
N TYR A 110 -1.73 10.25 2.07
CA TYR A 110 -1.56 10.32 0.63
C TYR A 110 -2.90 10.61 -0.06
N VAL A 111 -3.01 11.75 -0.74
CA VAL A 111 -4.22 12.14 -1.48
C VAL A 111 -4.17 11.49 -2.85
N TRP A 112 -5.03 10.49 -3.07
CA TRP A 112 -5.03 9.71 -4.30
C TRP A 112 -6.12 10.12 -5.28
N ARG A 113 -7.11 10.91 -4.85
CA ARG A 113 -8.08 11.64 -5.70
C ARG A 113 -8.54 12.93 -5.03
N GLY A 114 -8.86 13.93 -5.87
CA GLY A 114 -9.43 15.20 -5.44
C GLY A 114 -8.45 16.12 -4.74
N SER A 115 -8.98 17.05 -3.95
CA SER A 115 -8.19 18.08 -3.26
C SER A 115 -8.83 18.54 -1.94
N GLY A 116 -8.04 19.22 -1.12
CA GLY A 116 -8.46 19.68 0.20
C GLY A 116 -7.30 20.16 1.06
N TYR A 117 -7.39 19.91 2.35
CA TYR A 117 -6.48 20.42 3.37
C TYR A 117 -6.11 19.33 4.39
N LEU A 118 -4.86 19.34 4.86
CA LEU A 118 -4.39 18.43 5.92
C LEU A 118 -3.99 19.21 7.18
N GLY A 119 -4.46 18.78 8.34
CA GLY A 119 -4.33 19.51 9.60
C GLY A 119 -5.51 20.43 9.87
N GLU A 120 -5.35 21.31 10.86
CA GLU A 120 -6.37 22.31 11.20
C GLU A 120 -6.33 23.49 10.22
N GLY A 121 -7.51 24.00 9.84
CA GLY A 121 -7.65 25.12 8.91
C GLY A 121 -7.37 24.74 7.45
N THR A 122 -7.03 25.76 6.64
CA THR A 122 -6.91 25.66 5.17
C THR A 122 -5.51 25.98 4.63
N GLU A 123 -4.52 26.19 5.51
CA GLU A 123 -3.18 26.62 5.11
C GLU A 123 -2.38 25.54 4.37
N LYS A 124 -2.62 24.28 4.71
CA LYS A 124 -1.90 23.11 4.16
C LYS A 124 -2.74 22.47 3.06
N ASN A 125 -2.87 23.17 1.95
CA ASN A 125 -3.61 22.67 0.80
C ASN A 125 -2.88 21.51 0.11
N VAL A 126 -3.65 20.52 -0.34
CA VAL A 126 -3.16 19.32 -1.02
C VAL A 126 -4.08 18.93 -2.16
N LYS A 127 -3.52 18.29 -3.18
CA LYS A 127 -4.26 17.71 -4.31
C LYS A 127 -3.76 16.31 -4.63
N MET A 128 -4.47 15.63 -5.52
CA MET A 128 -4.11 14.31 -6.03
C MET A 128 -2.61 14.19 -6.34
N GLY A 129 -2.00 13.12 -5.82
CA GLY A 129 -0.59 12.80 -5.98
C GLY A 129 0.32 13.42 -4.90
N GLN A 130 -0.21 14.27 -4.03
CA GLN A 130 0.55 14.84 -2.91
C GLN A 130 0.34 14.05 -1.61
N MET A 131 1.29 14.18 -0.70
CA MET A 131 1.20 13.62 0.64
C MET A 131 1.59 14.62 1.71
N GLY A 132 0.97 14.49 2.88
CA GLY A 132 1.44 15.09 4.13
C GLY A 132 2.16 14.06 4.99
N VAL A 133 3.24 14.48 5.65
CA VAL A 133 3.89 13.68 6.70
C VAL A 133 3.28 14.07 8.04
N MET A 134 2.96 13.07 8.86
CA MET A 134 2.43 13.31 10.20
C MET A 134 3.46 14.01 11.09
N GLY A 135 3.03 15.08 11.76
CA GLY A 135 3.77 15.67 12.87
C GLY A 135 3.54 14.90 14.17
N GLU A 136 3.97 15.49 15.28
CA GLU A 136 3.62 14.99 16.61
C GLU A 136 2.13 15.22 16.91
N GLY A 137 1.50 14.30 17.65
CA GLY A 137 0.09 14.39 18.03
C GLY A 137 -0.55 13.01 18.18
N ASP A 138 -1.82 12.98 18.56
CA ASP A 138 -2.65 11.77 18.67
C ASP A 138 -3.80 11.74 17.66
N SER A 139 -3.77 12.63 16.68
CA SER A 139 -4.78 12.69 15.63
C SER A 139 -4.29 13.40 14.39
N VAL A 140 -4.98 13.15 13.28
CA VAL A 140 -4.80 13.85 12.01
C VAL A 140 -6.16 14.30 11.50
N THR A 141 -6.24 15.57 11.12
CA THR A 141 -7.43 16.16 10.50
C THR A 141 -7.22 16.26 9.01
N MET A 142 -8.28 16.01 8.24
CA MET A 142 -8.31 16.23 6.81
C MET A 142 -9.68 16.78 6.42
N THR A 143 -9.70 17.73 5.50
CA THR A 143 -10.92 18.40 5.05
C THR A 143 -10.91 18.45 3.54
N ALA A 144 -11.99 18.01 2.88
CA ALA A 144 -12.13 18.15 1.44
C ALA A 144 -12.37 19.61 1.06
N ALA A 145 -11.99 20.01 -0.15
CA ALA A 145 -12.36 21.31 -0.70
C ALA A 145 -13.89 21.47 -0.76
N ASP A 146 -14.38 22.72 -0.74
CA ASP A 146 -15.83 23.00 -0.72
C ASP A 146 -16.55 22.60 -2.01
N ASP A 147 -15.81 22.39 -3.10
CA ASP A 147 -16.30 22.10 -4.44
C ASP A 147 -15.82 20.76 -5.02
N GLU A 148 -15.07 19.96 -4.26
CA GLU A 148 -14.54 18.67 -4.73
C GLU A 148 -14.45 17.62 -3.60
N GLU A 149 -14.80 16.36 -3.90
CA GLU A 149 -14.55 15.23 -2.99
C GLU A 149 -13.03 14.98 -2.83
N MET A 150 -12.63 14.42 -1.70
CA MET A 150 -11.23 14.04 -1.45
C MET A 150 -11.11 12.58 -1.04
N ARG A 151 -10.11 11.88 -1.57
CA ARG A 151 -9.77 10.52 -1.13
C ARG A 151 -8.33 10.44 -0.67
N VAL A 152 -8.17 9.94 0.56
CA VAL A 152 -6.90 9.93 1.28
C VAL A 152 -6.62 8.53 1.81
N LEU A 153 -5.40 8.05 1.58
CA LEU A 153 -4.87 6.91 2.32
C LEU A 153 -4.15 7.43 3.57
N LEU A 154 -4.63 7.07 4.76
CA LEU A 154 -3.86 7.24 5.99
C LEU A 154 -3.05 5.98 6.23
N ILE A 155 -1.73 6.10 6.23
CA ILE A 155 -0.80 5.01 6.46
C ILE A 155 0.10 5.40 7.62
N ALA A 156 -0.01 4.70 8.75
CA ALA A 156 0.79 4.96 9.94
C ALA A 156 1.16 3.66 10.64
N GLY A 157 2.21 3.66 11.46
CA GLY A 157 2.60 2.49 12.23
C GLY A 157 3.66 2.77 13.26
N GLU A 158 3.85 1.79 14.15
CA GLU A 158 4.89 1.82 15.17
C GLU A 158 6.28 1.75 14.50
N PRO A 159 7.19 2.71 14.76
CA PRO A 159 8.57 2.62 14.31
C PRO A 159 9.25 1.40 14.92
N LEU A 160 9.91 0.60 14.09
CA LEU A 160 10.62 -0.60 14.58
C LEU A 160 11.87 -0.25 15.40
N ASN A 161 12.45 0.93 15.18
CA ASN A 161 13.70 1.38 15.81
C ASN A 161 14.87 0.38 15.62
N GLU A 162 14.89 -0.28 14.47
CA GLU A 162 15.94 -1.22 14.05
C GLU A 162 16.66 -0.70 12.81
N ASN A 163 17.88 -1.19 12.59
CA ASN A 163 18.60 -0.89 11.36
C ASN A 163 17.86 -1.45 10.13
N VAL A 164 17.82 -0.68 9.05
CA VAL A 164 17.18 -1.08 7.78
C VAL A 164 18.24 -1.07 6.69
N VAL A 165 18.54 -2.25 6.15
CA VAL A 165 19.42 -2.43 5.00
C VAL A 165 18.58 -2.99 3.85
N ARG A 166 18.52 -2.27 2.73
CA ARG A 166 17.77 -2.67 1.54
C ARG A 166 18.68 -2.82 0.33
N SER A 167 18.49 -3.91 -0.41
CA SER A 167 19.05 -4.07 -1.76
C SER A 167 18.03 -4.77 -2.65
N GLY A 168 17.53 -4.06 -3.66
CA GLY A 168 16.48 -4.56 -4.55
C GLY A 168 15.25 -5.05 -3.77
N PRO A 169 14.83 -6.32 -3.94
CA PRO A 169 13.65 -6.88 -3.27
C PRO A 169 13.89 -7.31 -1.81
N PHE A 170 15.12 -7.24 -1.32
CA PHE A 170 15.48 -7.72 0.02
C PHE A 170 15.62 -6.56 1.02
N VAL A 171 14.98 -6.70 2.17
CA VAL A 171 15.02 -5.75 3.29
C VAL A 171 15.37 -6.49 4.58
N MET A 172 16.63 -6.36 5.02
CA MET A 172 17.19 -7.02 6.20
C MET A 172 17.75 -5.99 7.20
N ASN A 173 18.39 -6.43 8.27
CA ASN A 173 18.97 -5.56 9.29
C ASN A 173 20.49 -5.36 9.11
N THR A 174 21.16 -6.26 8.38
CA THR A 174 22.60 -6.19 8.10
C THR A 174 22.94 -6.48 6.63
N TRP A 175 24.13 -6.08 6.19
CA TRP A 175 24.59 -6.36 4.83
C TRP A 175 24.90 -7.85 4.60
N ALA A 176 25.36 -8.56 5.63
CA ALA A 176 25.60 -10.01 5.57
C ALA A 176 24.30 -10.78 5.29
N GLU A 177 23.19 -10.39 5.92
CA GLU A 177 21.86 -10.96 5.65
C GLU A 177 21.41 -10.69 4.21
N ILE A 178 21.68 -9.50 3.67
CA ILE A 178 21.40 -9.19 2.26
C ILE A 178 22.15 -10.14 1.32
N GLN A 179 23.44 -10.39 1.57
CA GLN A 179 24.20 -11.35 0.74
C GLN A 179 23.65 -12.75 0.81
N LYS A 180 23.29 -13.17 2.02
CA LYS A 180 22.65 -14.47 2.19
C LYS A 180 21.35 -14.54 1.39
N ALA A 181 20.49 -13.52 1.44
CA ALA A 181 19.24 -13.49 0.69
C ALA A 181 19.46 -13.58 -0.83
N TYR A 182 20.49 -12.92 -1.38
CA TYR A 182 20.86 -13.09 -2.79
C TYR A 182 21.35 -14.49 -3.10
N SER A 183 22.20 -15.09 -2.25
CA SER A 183 22.67 -16.46 -2.42
C SER A 183 21.52 -17.47 -2.35
N ASP A 184 20.59 -17.29 -1.43
CA ASP A 184 19.38 -18.12 -1.29
C ASP A 184 18.48 -17.98 -2.53
N TYR A 185 18.33 -16.78 -3.08
CA TYR A 185 17.57 -16.56 -4.31
C TYR A 185 18.24 -17.22 -5.52
N GLN A 186 19.54 -16.99 -5.72
CA GLN A 186 20.31 -17.53 -6.86
C GLN A 186 20.40 -19.05 -6.85
N SER A 187 20.42 -19.67 -5.66
CA SER A 187 20.39 -21.12 -5.49
C SER A 187 19.00 -21.73 -5.68
N GLY A 188 17.95 -20.93 -5.83
CA GLY A 188 16.56 -21.38 -5.91
C GLY A 188 15.94 -21.75 -4.55
N THR A 189 16.63 -21.49 -3.44
CA THR A 189 16.16 -21.81 -2.07
C THR A 189 14.87 -21.06 -1.72
N LEU A 190 14.66 -19.86 -2.27
CA LEU A 190 13.44 -19.07 -2.03
C LEU A 190 12.22 -19.56 -2.83
N GLY A 191 12.37 -20.62 -3.63
CA GLY A 191 11.34 -21.17 -4.49
C GLY A 191 11.47 -20.71 -5.95
N GLN A 192 10.64 -21.30 -6.80
CA GLN A 192 10.56 -21.00 -8.22
C GLN A 192 9.09 -20.90 -8.63
N ILE A 193 8.80 -20.08 -9.64
CA ILE A 193 7.49 -20.04 -10.27
C ILE A 193 7.54 -20.98 -11.47
N GLU A 194 6.77 -22.06 -11.42
CA GLU A 194 6.63 -22.96 -12.57
C GLU A 194 6.06 -22.19 -13.76
N GLY A 195 6.64 -22.40 -14.94
CA GLY A 195 6.25 -21.70 -16.16
C GLY A 195 6.77 -20.26 -16.29
N ALA A 196 7.71 -19.82 -15.44
CA ALA A 196 8.19 -18.45 -15.43
C ALA A 196 8.86 -18.05 -16.75
N GLU A 197 9.68 -18.92 -17.35
CA GLU A 197 10.38 -18.63 -18.60
C GLU A 197 9.40 -18.43 -19.75
N GLU A 198 8.40 -19.30 -19.87
CA GLU A 198 7.35 -19.20 -20.89
C GLU A 198 6.52 -17.94 -20.70
N ARG A 199 6.18 -17.59 -19.46
CA ARG A 199 5.47 -16.34 -19.15
C ARG A 199 6.31 -15.12 -19.53
N TYR A 200 7.60 -15.12 -19.19
CA TYR A 200 8.51 -14.03 -19.54
C TYR A 200 8.61 -13.85 -21.06
N ALA A 201 8.76 -14.95 -21.80
CA ALA A 201 8.77 -14.95 -23.25
C ALA A 201 7.45 -14.42 -23.84
N ALA A 202 6.31 -14.81 -23.27
CA ALA A 202 4.99 -14.31 -23.68
C ALA A 202 4.83 -12.80 -23.44
N THR A 203 5.31 -12.29 -22.30
CA THR A 203 5.34 -10.86 -21.98
C THR A 203 6.20 -10.08 -22.96
N GLU A 204 7.42 -10.53 -23.24
CA GLU A 204 8.31 -9.86 -24.20
C GLU A 204 7.73 -9.86 -25.63
N ALA A 205 7.11 -10.98 -26.05
CA ALA A 205 6.39 -11.04 -27.33
C ALA A 205 5.21 -10.06 -27.38
N ALA A 206 4.47 -9.89 -26.27
CA ALA A 206 3.36 -8.94 -26.19
C ALA A 206 3.85 -7.48 -26.25
N LYS A 207 4.92 -7.14 -25.53
CA LYS A 207 5.58 -5.82 -25.62
C LYS A 207 6.01 -5.51 -27.04
N LYS A 208 6.63 -6.48 -27.73
CA LYS A 208 7.05 -6.34 -29.13
C LYS A 208 5.86 -6.04 -30.05
N ARG A 209 4.76 -6.80 -29.94
CA ARG A 209 3.52 -6.54 -30.71
C ARG A 209 2.93 -5.16 -30.44
N GLN A 210 2.94 -4.70 -29.18
CA GLN A 210 2.47 -3.35 -28.87
C GLN A 210 3.37 -2.26 -29.47
N LYS A 211 4.70 -2.41 -29.38
CA LYS A 211 5.68 -1.49 -30.00
C LYS A 211 5.47 -1.41 -31.53
N GLU A 212 5.25 -2.55 -32.18
CA GLU A 212 4.96 -2.62 -33.62
C GLU A 212 3.60 -2.02 -34.00
N SER A 213 2.61 -2.07 -33.12
CA SER A 213 1.27 -1.52 -33.38
C SER A 213 1.18 0.02 -33.35
N GLY A 214 2.25 0.71 -32.97
CA GLY A 214 2.28 2.17 -32.81
C GLY A 214 1.48 2.71 -31.60
N ARG A 215 0.88 1.82 -30.80
CA ARG A 215 0.14 2.16 -29.57
C ARG A 215 1.01 2.25 -28.32
N TRP A 216 2.31 2.00 -28.46
CA TRP A 216 3.27 2.04 -27.36
C TRP A 216 3.60 3.48 -26.98
N GLN A 217 3.32 3.89 -25.74
CA GLN A 217 3.55 5.26 -25.25
C GLN A 217 4.87 5.43 -24.46
N GLY A 218 5.81 4.50 -24.59
CA GLY A 218 7.14 4.59 -23.98
C GLY A 218 7.35 3.58 -22.84
N ASP A 219 8.62 3.36 -22.49
CA ASP A 219 9.00 2.67 -21.26
C ASP A 219 8.94 3.74 -20.12
N LEU A 220 8.11 3.52 -19.09
CA LEU A 220 8.06 4.37 -17.88
C LEU A 220 9.32 4.19 -17.02
#